data_AF-A0A931WC82-F1
#
_entry.id   AF-A0A931WC82-F1
#
_cell.length_a   1.000
_cell.length_b   1.000
_cell.length_c   1.000
_cell.angle_alpha   90.00
_cell.angle_beta   90.00
_cell.angle_gamma   90.00
#
_symmetry.space_group_name_H-M   'P 1'
#
loop_
_entity.id
_entity.type
_entity.pdbx_description
1 polymer ?
#
loop_
_entity_poly.entity_id
_entity_poly.type
_entity_poly.pdbx_seq_one_letter_code
_entity_poly.pdbx_strand_id
1 'polypeptide(L)'
;MQKKLFVLGALIILLFLISWYFNADEIFVGSARVYIEKARTPEEQARGLMGRKSLAEDHGMLFLFSGAAPRVFWNRNTYIPLDVIWIRDGKVIGASSLPMQG
;
A
#
# COMPACT_ATOMS: atom_id res chain seq x y z
N MET A 1 7.13 -30.87 30.97
CA MET A 1 7.37 -30.82 29.50
C MET A 1 6.55 -29.73 28.78
N GLN A 2 5.35 -29.35 29.25
CA GLN A 2 4.44 -28.43 28.53
C GLN A 2 4.84 -26.94 28.51
N LYS A 3 5.54 -26.43 29.55
CA LYS A 3 5.93 -25.00 29.62
C LYS A 3 6.90 -24.56 28.50
N LYS A 4 7.78 -25.46 28.04
CA LYS A 4 8.75 -25.18 26.98
C LYS A 4 8.05 -24.98 25.61
N LEU A 5 6.93 -25.66 25.38
CA LEU A 5 6.16 -25.55 24.14
C LEU A 5 5.40 -24.22 24.05
N PHE A 6 4.86 -23.73 25.17
CA PHE A 6 4.22 -22.42 25.25
C PHE A 6 5.20 -21.26 25.02
N VAL A 7 6.39 -21.33 25.60
CA VAL A 7 7.44 -20.31 25.42
C VAL A 7 7.89 -20.26 23.97
N LEU A 8 8.05 -21.41 23.31
CA LEU A 8 8.44 -21.48 21.91
C LEU A 8 7.34 -20.91 20.98
N GLY A 9 6.07 -21.23 21.24
CA GLY A 9 4.95 -20.67 20.49
C GLY A 9 4.85 -19.14 20.65
N ALA A 10 5.02 -18.63 21.86
CA ALA A 10 5.03 -17.18 22.13
C ALA A 10 6.19 -16.47 21.44
N LEU A 11 7.39 -17.07 21.40
CA LEU A 11 8.54 -16.54 20.68
C LEU A 11 8.33 -16.51 19.16
N ILE A 12 7.69 -17.54 18.58
CA ILE A 12 7.36 -17.56 17.15
C ILE A 12 6.34 -16.46 16.82
N ILE A 13 5.29 -16.30 17.64
CA ILE A 13 4.32 -15.22 17.46
C ILE A 13 5.01 -13.86 17.61
N LEU A 14 5.89 -13.69 18.60
CA LEU A 14 6.64 -12.45 18.81
C LEU A 14 7.55 -12.13 17.62
N LEU A 15 8.29 -13.12 17.11
CA LEU A 15 9.14 -12.96 15.93
C LEU A 15 8.32 -12.65 14.68
N PHE A 16 7.14 -13.25 14.54
CA PHE A 16 6.22 -12.94 13.44
C PHE A 16 5.70 -11.50 13.54
N LEU A 17 5.28 -11.05 14.73
CA LEU A 17 4.85 -9.68 14.96
C LEU A 17 5.97 -8.65 14.76
N ILE A 18 7.20 -8.97 15.20
CA ILE A 18 8.39 -8.13 14.98
C ILE A 18 8.69 -8.05 13.48
N SER A 19 8.74 -9.19 12.79
CA SER A 19 8.99 -9.23 11.35
C SER A 19 7.93 -8.43 10.60
N TRP A 20 6.65 -8.60 10.95
CA TRP A 20 5.54 -7.82 10.38
C TRP A 20 5.73 -6.32 10.57
N TYR A 21 6.07 -5.88 11.78
CA TYR A 21 6.32 -4.48 12.09
C TYR A 21 7.47 -3.88 11.27
N PHE A 22 8.56 -4.63 11.06
CA PHE A 22 9.70 -4.17 10.27
C PHE A 22 9.49 -4.19 8.75
N ASN A 23 8.45 -4.86 8.25
CA ASN A 23 8.17 -4.97 6.81
C ASN A 23 7.18 -3.92 6.27
N ALA A 24 6.70 -2.99 7.11
CA ALA A 24 5.88 -1.88 6.63
C ALA A 24 6.76 -0.85 5.90
N ASP A 25 6.67 -0.82 4.56
CA ASP A 25 7.35 0.19 3.77
C ASP A 25 6.69 1.56 4.00
N GLU A 26 7.47 2.59 4.30
CA GLU A 26 7.00 3.99 4.39
C GLU A 26 7.70 4.89 3.38
N ILE A 27 6.99 5.91 2.91
CA ILE A 27 7.53 6.98 2.09
C ILE A 27 7.08 8.34 2.62
N PHE A 28 7.80 9.39 2.22
CA PHE A 28 7.38 10.77 2.45
C PHE A 28 6.96 11.40 1.13
N VAL A 29 5.75 11.97 1.10
CA VAL A 29 5.25 12.80 0.00
C VAL A 29 5.16 14.23 0.54
N GLY A 30 6.18 15.03 0.24
CA GLY A 30 6.37 16.30 0.96
C GLY A 30 6.67 16.04 2.43
N SER A 31 5.88 16.62 3.34
CA SER A 31 5.97 16.37 4.78
C SER A 31 5.06 15.24 5.27
N ALA A 32 4.18 14.70 4.42
CA ALA A 32 3.27 13.63 4.79
C ALA A 32 3.99 12.28 4.80
N ARG A 33 3.90 11.55 5.90
CA ARG A 33 4.33 10.15 6.00
C ARG A 33 3.20 9.24 5.51
N VAL A 34 3.53 8.29 4.63
CA VAL A 34 2.56 7.34 4.08
C VAL A 34 3.12 5.93 4.15
N TYR A 35 2.39 5.01 4.78
CA TYR A 35 2.64 3.58 4.74
C TYR A 35 2.13 3.01 3.42
N ILE A 36 2.96 2.28 2.71
CA ILE A 36 2.66 1.86 1.34
C ILE A 36 2.64 0.35 1.17
N GLU A 37 1.67 -0.11 0.41
CA GLU A 37 1.73 -1.38 -0.29
C GLU A 37 2.31 -1.16 -1.70
N LYS A 38 3.19 -2.03 -2.18
CA LYS A 38 3.80 -1.91 -3.51
C LYS A 38 3.07 -2.79 -4.52
N ALA A 39 2.53 -2.19 -5.59
CA ALA A 39 1.99 -2.92 -6.75
C ALA A 39 3.04 -2.97 -7.86
N ARG A 40 3.73 -4.12 -7.97
CA ARG A 40 4.89 -4.32 -8.85
C ARG A 40 4.52 -5.05 -10.14
N THR A 41 3.61 -6.01 -10.07
CA THR A 41 3.20 -6.78 -11.26
C THR A 41 2.00 -6.14 -11.95
N PRO A 42 1.79 -6.40 -13.26
CA PRO A 42 0.59 -5.95 -13.96
C PRO A 42 -0.71 -6.39 -13.27
N GLU A 43 -0.74 -7.59 -12.68
CA GLU A 43 -1.91 -8.13 -11.97
C GLU A 43 -2.16 -7.38 -10.65
N GLU A 44 -1.10 -7.05 -9.91
CA GLU A 44 -1.20 -6.23 -8.70
C GLU A 44 -1.67 -4.81 -9.02
N GLN A 45 -1.15 -4.22 -10.11
CA GLN A 45 -1.52 -2.89 -10.57
C GLN A 45 -2.98 -2.84 -11.07
N ALA A 46 -3.41 -3.86 -11.81
CA ALA A 46 -4.79 -3.97 -12.29
C ALA A 46 -5.78 -4.12 -11.13
N ARG A 47 -5.41 -4.89 -10.10
CA ARG A 47 -6.21 -5.08 -8.88
C ARG A 47 -6.24 -3.82 -8.01
N GLY A 48 -5.11 -3.14 -7.82
CA GLY A 48 -5.01 -1.95 -6.99
C GLY A 48 -5.67 -2.12 -5.62
N LEU A 49 -6.53 -1.17 -5.26
CA LEU A 49 -7.31 -1.15 -4.00
C LEU A 49 -8.74 -1.69 -4.17
N MET A 50 -9.02 -2.43 -5.25
CA MET A 50 -10.35 -3.03 -5.48
C MET A 50 -10.83 -3.86 -4.29
N GLY A 51 -12.13 -3.77 -3.99
CA GLY A 51 -12.76 -4.54 -2.92
C GLY A 51 -12.48 -4.03 -1.51
N ARG A 52 -11.64 -2.99 -1.33
CA ARG A 52 -11.41 -2.40 -0.01
C ARG A 52 -12.58 -1.51 0.41
N LYS A 53 -13.02 -1.71 1.65
CA LYS A 53 -14.09 -0.90 2.29
C LYS A 53 -13.54 0.30 3.06
N SER A 54 -12.27 0.26 3.40
CA SER A 54 -11.57 1.33 4.10
C SER A 54 -10.08 1.32 3.76
N LEU A 55 -9.45 2.46 3.95
CA LEU A 55 -8.02 2.69 3.92
C LEU A 55 -7.74 3.74 5.00
N ALA A 56 -6.71 3.52 5.82
CA ALA A 56 -6.31 4.53 6.81
C ALA A 56 -5.74 5.77 6.11
N GLU A 57 -5.88 6.94 6.73
CA GLU A 57 -5.52 8.23 6.11
C GLU A 57 -4.03 8.34 5.76
N ASP A 58 -3.17 7.65 6.50
CA ASP A 58 -1.73 7.58 6.31
C ASP A 58 -1.29 6.31 5.55
N HIS A 59 -2.22 5.62 4.89
CA HIS A 59 -1.94 4.45 4.08
C HIS A 59 -2.20 4.70 2.59
N GLY A 60 -1.41 4.06 1.73
CA GLY A 60 -1.55 4.14 0.29
C GLY A 60 -0.99 2.93 -0.44
N MET A 61 -1.09 2.97 -1.77
CA MET A 61 -0.48 1.97 -2.65
C MET A 61 0.44 2.67 -3.65
N LEU A 62 1.68 2.21 -3.74
CA LEU A 62 2.68 2.68 -4.69
C LEU A 62 2.69 1.77 -5.92
N PHE A 63 2.28 2.32 -7.07
CA PHE A 63 2.29 1.64 -8.35
C PHE A 63 3.65 1.83 -9.04
N LEU A 64 4.39 0.74 -9.24
CA LEU A 64 5.74 0.77 -9.83
C LEU A 64 5.69 0.35 -11.30
N PHE A 65 5.68 1.33 -12.20
CA PHE A 65 5.63 1.07 -13.64
C PHE A 65 7.02 0.97 -14.27
N SER A 66 7.17 0.08 -15.26
CA SER A 66 8.32 0.08 -16.15
C SER A 66 8.23 1.27 -17.12
N GLY A 67 9.11 2.26 -16.94
CA GLY A 67 9.22 3.42 -17.81
C GLY A 67 8.15 4.50 -17.58
N ALA A 68 8.53 5.74 -17.89
CA ALA A 68 7.66 6.90 -17.78
C ALA A 68 6.69 6.97 -18.97
N ALA A 69 5.39 6.93 -18.69
CA ALA A 69 4.33 7.11 -19.67
C ALA A 69 3.09 7.68 -18.98
N PRO A 70 2.20 8.38 -19.69
CA PRO A 70 0.86 8.68 -19.18
C PRO A 70 0.16 7.40 -18.75
N ARG A 71 -0.43 7.41 -17.56
CA ARG A 71 -1.25 6.29 -17.06
C ARG A 71 -2.63 6.82 -16.74
N VAL A 72 -3.62 5.93 -16.85
CA VAL A 72 -5.00 6.20 -16.46
C VAL A 72 -5.39 5.16 -15.44
N PHE A 73 -5.94 5.64 -14.33
CA PHE A 73 -6.55 4.77 -13.33
C PHE A 73 -8.05 4.72 -13.56
N TRP A 74 -8.58 3.51 -13.59
CA TRP A 74 -10.00 3.25 -13.46
C TRP A 74 -10.31 2.89 -12.01
N ASN A 75 -11.24 3.60 -11.37
CA ASN A 75 -11.57 3.35 -9.96
C ASN A 75 -12.67 2.27 -9.81
N ARG A 76 -12.64 1.24 -10.66
CA ARG A 76 -13.69 0.24 -10.76
C ARG A 76 -13.70 -0.63 -9.50
N ASN A 77 -14.87 -0.88 -8.90
CA ASN A 77 -15.03 -1.70 -7.68
C ASN A 77 -14.22 -1.18 -6.47
N THR A 78 -13.98 0.13 -6.40
CA THR A 78 -13.34 0.78 -5.26
C THR A 78 -14.38 1.57 -4.47
N TYR A 79 -14.63 1.16 -3.23
CA TYR A 79 -15.67 1.74 -2.37
C TYR A 79 -15.22 2.97 -1.58
N ILE A 80 -14.03 3.49 -1.87
CA ILE A 80 -13.43 4.65 -1.20
C ILE A 80 -13.02 5.67 -2.27
N PRO A 81 -13.22 6.98 -2.03
CA PRO A 81 -12.64 8.01 -2.89
C PRO A 81 -11.13 7.98 -2.72
N LEU A 82 -10.39 8.18 -3.81
CA LEU A 82 -8.93 8.10 -3.80
C LEU A 82 -8.32 9.33 -4.46
N ASP A 83 -7.25 9.85 -3.87
CA ASP A 83 -6.34 10.74 -4.57
C ASP A 83 -5.17 9.95 -5.16
N VAL A 84 -4.76 10.31 -6.37
CA VAL A 84 -3.60 9.77 -7.07
C VAL A 84 -2.55 10.85 -7.17
N ILE A 85 -1.38 10.57 -6.62
CA ILE A 85 -0.20 11.42 -6.75
C ILE A 85 0.69 10.86 -7.87
N TRP A 86 0.94 11.67 -8.89
CA TRP A 86 1.77 11.30 -10.02
C TRP A 86 3.24 11.59 -9.72
N ILE A 87 4.09 10.56 -9.79
CA ILE A 87 5.51 10.65 -9.45
C ILE A 87 6.37 10.23 -10.66
N ARG A 88 7.42 10.99 -10.93
CA ARG A 88 8.45 10.68 -11.93
C ARG A 88 9.82 11.08 -11.39
N ASP A 89 10.79 10.17 -11.47
CA ASP A 89 12.17 10.38 -10.99
C ASP A 89 12.22 10.90 -9.53
N GLY A 90 11.37 10.34 -8.68
CA GLY A 90 11.26 10.71 -7.26
C GLY A 90 10.59 12.07 -7.00
N LYS A 91 10.04 12.74 -8.01
CA LYS A 91 9.36 14.04 -7.88
C LYS A 91 7.87 13.92 -8.15
N VAL A 92 7.06 14.61 -7.35
CA VAL A 92 5.63 14.79 -7.62
C VAL A 92 5.48 15.72 -8.82
N ILE A 93 4.76 15.26 -9.84
CA ILE A 93 4.50 16.01 -11.08
C ILE A 93 3.03 16.37 -11.28
N GLY A 94 2.15 15.90 -10.40
CA GLY A 94 0.73 16.21 -10.44
C GLY A 94 -0.07 15.42 -9.40
N ALA A 95 -1.35 15.76 -9.27
CA ALA A 95 -2.32 15.07 -8.46
C ALA A 95 -3.65 14.97 -9.20
N SER A 96 -4.46 13.96 -8.88
CA SER A 96 -5.79 13.77 -9.45
C SER A 96 -6.69 13.10 -8.43
N SER A 97 -7.96 13.48 -8.37
CA SER A 97 -8.95 12.83 -7.50
C SER A 97 -9.80 11.86 -8.31
N LEU A 98 -9.92 10.64 -7.82
CA LEU A 98 -10.76 9.58 -8.36
C LEU A 98 -11.99 9.44 -7.46
N PRO A 99 -13.18 9.90 -7.92
CA PRO A 99 -14.39 9.75 -7.12
C PRO A 99 -14.73 8.26 -6.95
N MET A 100 -15.54 7.97 -5.93
CA MET A 100 -16.14 6.65 -5.77
C MET A 100 -16.93 6.30 -7.02
N GLN A 101 -16.67 5.13 -7.59
CA GLN A 101 -17.50 4.58 -8.66
C GLN A 101 -18.32 3.43 -8.07
N GLY A 102 -19.62 3.71 -7.90
CA GLY A 102 -20.62 2.74 -7.42
C GLY A 102 -20.88 1.65 -8.44
#